data_AF-A0A167MAV0-F1
#
_entry.id   AF-A0A167MAV0-F1
#
_cell.length_a   1.000
_cell.length_b   1.000
_cell.length_c   1.000
_cell.angle_alpha   90.00
_cell.angle_beta   90.00
_cell.angle_gamma   90.00
#
_symmetry.space_group_name_H-M   'P 1'
#
loop_
_entity.id
_entity.type
_entity.pdbx_description
1 polymer ?
#
loop_
_entity_poly.entity_id
_entity_poly.type
_entity_poly.pdbx_seq_one_letter_code
_entity_poly.pdbx_strand_id
1 'polypeptide(L)'
;MASPPHRQQAFLEDGRDFPPETPIFANDAARNHAETLFFAVLQRLEANERLATPYRRVDMVRLMHRFSRTQQSKDLVLRSFCASACIDMTADLETVDIEPLPGKVVEFTDYLFANFFLPLKASSAKTPQPTPASLSVPTLAPHEVLPGSAHGLATLRRDCLIRDKHRCVISRKFDEVEAAERIRRDGDDATDDEGHRFVALGMEPDDFADVEVAHILPHSLMSHEGNVDVDKQTARRNALAILDMFDVGVRHLIEGPNVDRPTNALTLTSQYHKRFGSFRTFFLETAEPHTYRIDSLAAPLLR
;
A
#
# COMPACT_ATOMS: atom_id res chain seq x y z
N MET A 1 -4.41 5.79 36.61
CA MET A 1 -4.25 4.66 35.68
C MET A 1 -5.43 4.71 34.73
N ALA A 2 -5.21 5.12 33.48
CA ALA A 2 -6.27 5.31 32.50
C ALA A 2 -6.63 3.96 31.87
N SER A 3 -7.91 3.60 31.93
CA SER A 3 -8.46 2.42 31.26
C SER A 3 -8.31 2.54 29.74
N PRO A 4 -7.97 1.47 29.02
CA PRO A 4 -7.91 1.50 27.57
C PRO A 4 -9.33 1.64 26.99
N PRO A 5 -9.50 2.27 25.81
CA PRO A 5 -10.80 2.51 25.22
C PRO A 5 -11.35 1.21 24.60
N HIS A 6 -11.96 0.36 25.44
CA HIS A 6 -12.59 -0.92 25.06
C HIS A 6 -13.62 -0.82 23.92
N ARG A 7 -14.13 0.38 23.62
CA ARG A 7 -15.18 0.59 22.61
C ARG A 7 -14.66 0.60 21.16
N GLN A 8 -13.37 0.88 20.94
CA GLN A 8 -12.76 0.84 19.60
C GLN A 8 -12.41 -0.59 19.14
N GLN A 9 -12.11 -1.50 20.08
CA GLN A 9 -11.74 -2.89 19.76
C GLN A 9 -12.94 -3.73 19.29
N ALA A 10 -14.13 -3.52 19.86
CA ALA A 10 -15.29 -4.38 19.61
C ALA A 10 -15.84 -4.33 18.16
N PHE A 11 -15.52 -3.29 17.38
CA PHE A 11 -16.14 -3.09 16.05
C PHE A 11 -15.29 -3.60 14.87
N LEU A 12 -14.01 -3.94 15.10
CA LEU A 12 -13.10 -4.51 14.10
C LEU A 12 -12.77 -5.99 14.38
N GLU A 13 -13.48 -6.57 15.37
CA GLU A 13 -13.28 -7.93 15.86
C GLU A 13 -14.09 -9.00 15.13
N ASP A 14 -14.79 -8.69 14.03
CA ASP A 14 -15.57 -9.69 13.26
C ASP A 14 -14.90 -10.11 11.95
N GLY A 15 -13.62 -10.43 12.03
CA GLY A 15 -12.91 -11.20 11.01
C GLY A 15 -13.19 -12.68 11.18
N ARG A 16 -14.23 -13.18 10.50
CA ARG A 16 -14.40 -14.50 9.89
C ARG A 16 -15.67 -14.48 9.02
N ASP A 17 -15.52 -14.98 7.78
CA ASP A 17 -16.56 -15.18 6.75
C ASP A 17 -17.24 -13.92 6.23
N PHE A 18 -16.93 -13.53 4.99
CA PHE A 18 -17.57 -12.43 4.25
C PHE A 18 -19.05 -12.75 4.00
N PRO A 19 -20.00 -12.17 4.76
CA PRO A 19 -21.41 -12.24 4.40
C PRO A 19 -21.63 -11.30 3.20
N PRO A 20 -22.71 -11.44 2.40
CA PRO A 20 -23.09 -10.39 1.48
C PRO A 20 -23.22 -9.08 2.25
N GLU A 21 -22.35 -8.11 1.94
CA GLU A 21 -22.22 -6.88 2.70
C GLU A 21 -23.53 -6.10 2.64
N THR A 22 -24.21 -6.03 3.78
CA THR A 22 -25.42 -5.23 3.92
C THR A 22 -25.09 -3.79 3.53
N PRO A 23 -25.82 -3.19 2.57
CA PRO A 23 -25.52 -1.85 2.11
C PRO A 23 -25.56 -0.87 3.28
N ILE A 24 -24.53 -0.01 3.34
CA ILE A 24 -24.32 0.94 4.45
C ILE A 24 -25.49 1.91 4.56
N PHE A 25 -26.00 2.31 3.41
CA PHE A 25 -27.10 3.25 3.26
C PHE A 25 -28.28 2.55 2.59
N ALA A 26 -29.49 2.90 3.01
CA ALA A 26 -30.71 2.34 2.45
C ALA A 26 -30.95 2.77 0.98
N ASN A 27 -30.44 3.93 0.58
CA ASN A 27 -30.54 4.49 -0.76
C ASN A 27 -29.47 5.57 -1.00
N ASP A 28 -29.37 6.06 -2.24
CA ASP A 28 -28.41 7.09 -2.63
C ASP A 28 -28.66 8.45 -1.97
N ALA A 29 -29.92 8.78 -1.62
CA ALA A 29 -30.23 10.03 -0.94
C ALA A 29 -29.64 10.06 0.49
N ALA A 30 -29.76 8.95 1.22
CA ALA A 30 -29.17 8.80 2.54
C ALA A 30 -27.63 8.86 2.49
N ARG A 31 -27.02 8.27 1.45
CA ARG A 31 -25.57 8.38 1.22
C ARG A 31 -25.15 9.81 0.95
N ASN A 32 -25.81 10.48 0.00
CA ASN A 32 -25.48 11.86 -0.39
C ASN A 32 -25.63 12.83 0.79
N HIS A 33 -26.63 12.60 1.65
CA HIS A 33 -26.79 13.35 2.90
C HIS A 33 -25.58 13.15 3.83
N ALA A 34 -25.22 11.89 4.11
CA ALA A 34 -24.08 11.57 4.97
C ALA A 34 -22.75 12.10 4.42
N GLU A 35 -22.54 12.03 3.10
CA GLU A 35 -21.36 12.57 2.43
C GLU A 35 -21.30 14.10 2.52
N THR A 36 -22.45 14.78 2.32
CA THR A 36 -22.57 16.23 2.48
C THR A 36 -22.26 16.66 3.92
N LEU A 37 -22.84 15.96 4.90
CA LEU A 37 -22.57 16.17 6.32
C LEU A 37 -21.08 15.99 6.64
N PHE A 38 -20.48 14.90 6.16
CA PHE A 38 -19.07 14.59 6.35
C PHE A 38 -18.17 15.73 5.85
N PHE A 39 -18.35 16.18 4.60
CA PHE A 39 -17.53 17.27 4.05
C PHE A 39 -17.75 18.59 4.78
N ALA A 40 -18.98 18.92 5.17
CA ALA A 40 -19.29 20.13 5.91
C ALA A 40 -18.67 20.12 7.32
N VAL A 41 -18.69 18.98 8.01
CA VAL A 41 -18.00 18.77 9.29
C VAL A 41 -16.49 18.96 9.12
N LEU A 42 -15.89 18.30 8.12
CA LEU A 42 -14.45 18.46 7.86
C LEU A 42 -14.08 19.92 7.57
N GLN A 43 -14.90 20.64 6.79
CA GLN A 43 -14.70 22.05 6.50
C GLN A 43 -14.70 22.92 7.76
N ARG A 44 -15.63 22.69 8.69
CA ARG A 44 -15.66 23.42 9.99
C ARG A 44 -14.42 23.16 10.83
N LEU A 45 -13.79 21.99 10.66
CA LEU A 45 -12.61 21.58 11.41
C LEU A 45 -11.28 22.05 10.79
N GLU A 46 -11.27 22.57 9.55
CA GLU A 46 -10.03 22.94 8.84
C GLU A 46 -9.20 24.00 9.55
N ALA A 47 -9.85 24.99 10.16
CA ALA A 47 -9.18 26.10 10.86
C ALA A 47 -8.63 25.70 12.24
N ASN A 48 -8.87 24.46 12.68
CA ASN A 48 -8.44 24.02 14.01
C ASN A 48 -6.94 23.67 14.02
N GLU A 49 -6.14 24.46 14.72
CA GLU A 49 -4.67 24.29 14.79
C GLU A 49 -4.23 22.92 15.34
N ARG A 50 -5.01 22.33 16.26
CA ARG A 50 -4.73 20.99 16.81
C ARG A 50 -4.83 19.90 15.73
N LEU A 51 -5.60 20.13 14.68
CA LEU A 51 -5.76 19.20 13.56
C LEU A 51 -4.76 19.45 12.43
N ALA A 52 -3.99 20.54 12.50
CA ALA A 52 -2.91 20.84 11.57
C ALA A 52 -1.56 20.23 12.01
N THR A 53 -1.44 19.79 13.27
CA THR A 53 -0.20 19.25 13.85
C THR A 53 -0.38 17.83 14.41
N PRO A 54 0.64 16.96 14.30
CA PRO A 54 1.91 17.14 13.59
C PRO A 54 1.79 17.02 12.05
N TYR A 55 0.59 16.74 11.54
CA TYR A 55 0.25 16.72 10.12
C TYR A 55 -1.21 17.16 9.95
N ARG A 56 -1.62 17.44 8.70
CA ARG A 56 -2.97 17.89 8.35
C ARG A 56 -3.98 16.73 8.44
N ARG A 57 -4.54 16.50 9.62
CA ARG A 57 -5.44 15.37 9.93
C ARG A 57 -6.76 15.43 9.16
N VAL A 58 -7.34 16.61 9.03
CA VAL A 58 -8.58 16.81 8.23
C VAL A 58 -8.34 16.41 6.77
N ASP A 59 -7.21 16.81 6.20
CA ASP A 59 -6.87 16.42 4.83
C ASP A 59 -6.58 14.93 4.69
N MET A 60 -5.96 14.29 5.67
CA MET A 60 -5.81 12.84 5.67
C MET A 60 -7.17 12.14 5.54
N VAL A 61 -8.14 12.49 6.40
CA VAL A 61 -9.49 11.89 6.37
C VAL A 61 -10.19 12.15 5.02
N ARG A 62 -10.06 13.37 4.50
CA ARG A 62 -10.59 13.75 3.18
C ARG A 62 -9.96 12.94 2.05
N LEU A 63 -8.64 12.78 2.07
CA LEU A 63 -7.89 12.06 1.05
C LEU A 63 -8.21 10.56 1.10
N MET A 64 -8.40 9.98 2.29
CA MET A 64 -8.86 8.60 2.44
C MET A 64 -10.17 8.38 1.69
N HIS A 65 -11.19 9.22 1.95
CA HIS A 65 -12.47 9.13 1.24
C HIS A 65 -12.31 9.35 -0.27
N ARG A 66 -11.52 10.35 -0.68
CA ARG A 66 -11.32 10.69 -2.09
C ARG A 66 -10.65 9.56 -2.88
N PHE A 67 -9.66 8.89 -2.29
CA PHE A 67 -8.85 7.87 -2.96
C PHE A 67 -9.33 6.44 -2.75
N SER A 68 -10.35 6.19 -1.91
CA SER A 68 -11.07 4.92 -1.87
C SER A 68 -11.59 4.55 -3.26
N ARG A 69 -11.30 3.32 -3.71
CA ARG A 69 -11.49 2.87 -5.10
C ARG A 69 -12.95 2.66 -5.47
N THR A 70 -13.69 1.99 -4.61
CA THR A 70 -15.09 1.64 -4.86
C THR A 70 -16.02 2.57 -4.06
N GLN A 71 -17.27 2.68 -4.51
CA GLN A 71 -18.29 3.40 -3.74
C GLN A 71 -18.46 2.80 -2.34
N GLN A 72 -18.33 1.48 -2.24
CA GLN A 72 -18.43 0.77 -0.98
C GLN A 72 -17.29 1.13 -0.01
N SER A 73 -16.05 1.21 -0.49
CA SER A 73 -14.92 1.68 0.32
C SER A 73 -15.11 3.12 0.79
N LYS A 74 -15.71 4.00 -0.05
CA LYS A 74 -16.06 5.36 0.36
C LYS A 74 -17.08 5.35 1.49
N ASP A 75 -18.14 4.57 1.35
CA ASP A 75 -19.18 4.41 2.36
C ASP A 75 -18.58 3.85 3.69
N LEU A 76 -17.59 2.95 3.60
CA LEU A 76 -16.88 2.39 4.77
C LEU A 76 -16.01 3.43 5.49
N VAL A 77 -15.34 4.30 4.74
CA VAL A 77 -14.59 5.44 5.32
C VAL A 77 -15.55 6.40 6.02
N LEU A 78 -16.68 6.74 5.39
CA LEU A 78 -17.72 7.59 6.00
C LEU A 78 -18.22 6.98 7.31
N ARG A 79 -18.64 5.71 7.28
CA ARG A 79 -19.12 5.00 8.47
C ARG A 79 -18.06 4.97 9.58
N SER A 80 -16.82 4.62 9.24
CA SER A 80 -15.73 4.49 10.23
C SER A 80 -15.40 5.82 10.88
N PHE A 81 -15.32 6.90 10.09
CA PHE A 81 -15.09 8.25 10.61
C PHE A 81 -16.25 8.70 11.51
N CYS A 82 -17.49 8.62 11.03
CA CYS A 82 -18.66 9.07 11.78
C CYS A 82 -18.85 8.28 13.08
N ALA A 83 -18.64 6.95 13.05
CA ALA A 83 -18.66 6.13 14.25
C ALA A 83 -17.58 6.55 15.28
N SER A 84 -16.34 6.80 14.82
CA SER A 84 -15.25 7.26 15.70
C SER A 84 -15.46 8.67 16.22
N ALA A 85 -16.10 9.53 15.43
CA ALA A 85 -16.46 10.89 15.80
C ALA A 85 -17.76 10.99 16.61
N CYS A 86 -18.47 9.86 16.79
CA CYS A 86 -19.80 9.80 17.39
C CYS A 86 -20.82 10.71 16.70
N ILE A 87 -20.73 10.83 15.36
CA ILE A 87 -21.65 11.58 14.51
C ILE A 87 -22.69 10.60 13.97
N ASP A 88 -23.97 10.92 14.15
CA ASP A 88 -25.05 10.26 13.44
C ASP A 88 -25.05 10.70 11.97
N MET A 89 -24.87 9.76 11.04
CA MET A 89 -24.82 10.04 9.61
C MET A 89 -26.14 10.57 9.03
N THR A 90 -27.24 10.47 9.78
CA THR A 90 -28.56 11.02 9.42
C THR A 90 -28.83 12.40 10.00
N ALA A 91 -27.97 12.89 10.89
CA ALA A 91 -28.14 14.18 11.55
C ALA A 91 -27.97 15.35 10.58
N ASP A 92 -28.53 16.50 10.96
CA ASP A 92 -28.27 17.78 10.31
C ASP A 92 -27.06 18.46 10.94
N LEU A 93 -26.31 19.23 10.14
CA LEU A 93 -25.05 19.85 10.55
C LEU A 93 -25.20 20.80 11.76
N GLU A 94 -26.37 21.41 11.92
CA GLU A 94 -26.72 22.29 13.04
C GLU A 94 -26.83 21.53 14.37
N THR A 95 -27.12 20.23 14.31
CA THR A 95 -27.30 19.38 15.50
C THR A 95 -26.00 18.70 15.94
N VAL A 96 -24.97 18.73 15.09
CA VAL A 96 -23.67 18.14 15.41
C VAL A 96 -22.90 19.04 16.37
N ASP A 97 -22.60 18.49 17.55
CA ASP A 97 -21.70 19.13 18.51
C ASP A 97 -20.26 19.11 17.97
N ILE A 98 -19.73 20.30 17.66
CA ILE A 98 -18.40 20.48 17.07
C ILE A 98 -17.30 20.49 18.14
N GLU A 99 -17.63 20.82 19.39
CA GLU A 99 -16.65 20.99 20.47
C GLU A 99 -15.78 19.74 20.72
N PRO A 100 -16.32 18.51 20.79
CA PRO A 100 -15.50 17.31 21.04
C PRO A 100 -14.78 16.80 19.79
N LEU A 101 -15.18 17.22 18.59
CA LEU A 101 -14.73 16.63 17.33
C LEU A 101 -13.22 16.70 17.11
N PRO A 102 -12.49 17.79 17.41
CA PRO A 102 -11.04 17.81 17.24
C PRO A 102 -10.33 16.70 18.02
N GLY A 103 -10.80 16.38 19.22
CA GLY A 103 -10.29 15.26 20.00
C GLY A 103 -10.52 13.92 19.31
N LYS A 104 -11.73 13.71 18.78
CA LYS A 104 -12.10 12.49 18.07
C LYS A 104 -11.37 12.28 16.75
N VAL A 105 -11.14 13.36 16.00
CA VAL A 105 -10.34 13.29 14.76
C VAL A 105 -8.89 12.91 15.08
N VAL A 106 -8.31 13.45 16.15
CA VAL A 106 -6.97 13.04 16.62
C VAL A 106 -6.94 11.56 16.97
N GLU A 107 -7.88 11.08 17.80
CA GLU A 107 -7.99 9.66 18.18
C GLU A 107 -8.11 8.75 16.95
N PHE A 108 -8.99 9.10 16.01
CA PHE A 108 -9.20 8.33 14.78
C PHE A 108 -7.94 8.25 13.91
N THR A 109 -7.30 9.39 13.66
CA THR A 109 -6.12 9.44 12.77
C THR A 109 -4.88 8.83 13.43
N ASP A 110 -4.70 8.98 14.74
CA ASP A 110 -3.63 8.30 15.48
C ASP A 110 -3.82 6.78 15.48
N TYR A 111 -5.06 6.29 15.61
CA TYR A 111 -5.37 4.87 15.48
C TYR A 111 -4.92 4.32 14.12
N LEU A 112 -5.24 5.02 13.02
CA LEU A 112 -4.83 4.62 11.67
C LEU A 112 -3.30 4.62 11.50
N PHE A 113 -2.61 5.63 12.04
CA PHE A 113 -1.15 5.68 11.98
C PHE A 113 -0.49 4.53 12.74
N ALA A 114 -0.93 4.29 13.97
CA ALA A 114 -0.38 3.26 14.84
C ALA A 114 -0.62 1.84 14.29
N ASN A 115 -1.80 1.60 13.71
CA ASN A 115 -2.21 0.26 13.29
C ASN A 115 -1.98 -0.04 11.80
N PHE A 116 -1.76 0.95 10.96
CA PHE A 116 -1.61 0.74 9.51
C PHE A 116 -0.37 1.43 8.94
N PHE A 117 -0.31 2.76 8.96
CA PHE A 117 0.74 3.49 8.22
C PHE A 117 2.16 3.27 8.79
N LEU A 118 2.33 3.30 10.11
CA LEU A 118 3.64 3.08 10.73
C LEU A 118 4.13 1.63 10.56
N PRO A 119 3.32 0.59 10.84
CA PRO A 119 3.70 -0.79 10.55
C PRO A 119 4.07 -1.02 9.08
N LEU A 120 3.26 -0.52 8.14
CA LEU A 120 3.56 -0.67 6.71
C LEU A 120 4.86 0.00 6.31
N LYS A 121 5.09 1.24 6.76
CA LYS A 121 6.35 1.96 6.50
C LYS A 121 7.56 1.23 7.09
N ALA A 122 7.42 0.62 8.26
CA ALA A 122 8.50 -0.12 8.91
C ALA A 122 8.81 -1.45 8.19
N SER A 123 7.79 -2.15 7.69
CA SER A 123 7.94 -3.43 6.98
C SER A 123 8.41 -3.25 5.53
N SER A 124 7.95 -2.20 4.83
CA SER A 124 8.24 -1.99 3.41
C SER A 124 9.73 -1.69 3.13
N ALA A 125 10.46 -1.15 4.10
CA ALA A 125 11.91 -0.93 3.98
C ALA A 125 12.75 -2.18 4.31
N LYS A 126 12.11 -3.26 4.79
CA LYS A 126 12.74 -4.48 5.28
C LYS A 126 12.27 -5.72 4.52
N THR A 127 11.59 -5.55 3.37
CA THR A 127 11.16 -6.69 2.57
C THR A 127 12.40 -7.52 2.22
N PRO A 128 12.42 -8.82 2.57
CA PRO A 128 13.54 -9.69 2.25
C PRO A 128 13.83 -9.57 0.76
N GLN A 129 15.08 -9.23 0.40
CA GLN A 129 15.46 -9.29 -0.99
C GLN A 129 15.38 -10.75 -1.42
N PRO A 130 14.64 -11.07 -2.48
CA PRO A 130 14.72 -12.39 -3.06
C PRO A 130 16.18 -12.66 -3.43
N THR A 131 16.71 -13.79 -2.96
CA THR A 131 18.04 -14.26 -3.33
C THR A 131 18.17 -14.28 -4.86
N PRO A 132 19.35 -14.06 -5.46
CA PRO A 132 19.49 -14.06 -6.91
C PRO A 132 18.88 -15.34 -7.49
N ALA A 133 17.72 -15.20 -8.11
CA ALA A 133 17.10 -16.28 -8.82
C ALA A 133 17.91 -16.42 -10.11
N SER A 134 18.73 -17.46 -10.20
CA SER A 134 19.19 -17.87 -11.52
C SER A 134 17.95 -18.14 -12.38
N LEU A 135 18.00 -17.81 -13.67
CA LEU A 135 16.93 -18.16 -14.63
C LEU A 135 16.63 -19.67 -14.66
N SER A 136 17.43 -20.47 -13.95
CA SER A 136 17.31 -21.91 -13.71
C SER A 136 16.32 -22.31 -12.61
N VAL A 137 15.59 -21.38 -11.94
CA VAL A 137 14.56 -21.76 -10.96
C VAL A 137 13.44 -22.51 -11.68
N PRO A 138 13.19 -23.81 -11.36
CA PRO A 138 12.11 -24.58 -11.98
C PRO A 138 10.77 -23.91 -11.70
N THR A 139 9.89 -23.80 -12.70
CA THR A 139 8.54 -23.28 -12.47
C THR A 139 7.72 -24.36 -11.74
N LEU A 140 7.55 -24.23 -10.42
CA LEU A 140 6.61 -25.05 -9.66
C LEU A 140 5.18 -24.52 -9.82
N ALA A 141 4.19 -25.40 -9.64
CA ALA A 141 2.81 -24.96 -9.70
C ALA A 141 2.49 -24.05 -8.49
N PRO A 142 1.61 -23.02 -8.63
CA PRO A 142 1.37 -22.04 -7.57
C PRO A 142 0.91 -22.61 -6.22
N HIS A 143 0.33 -23.82 -6.22
CA HIS A 143 -0.15 -24.50 -5.00
C HIS A 143 0.97 -25.26 -4.27
N GLU A 144 2.12 -25.48 -4.92
CA GLU A 144 3.29 -26.17 -4.36
C GLU A 144 4.27 -25.19 -3.71
N VAL A 145 4.10 -23.89 -3.95
CA VAL A 145 4.96 -22.81 -3.47
C VAL A 145 4.39 -22.21 -2.19
N LEU A 146 5.07 -22.45 -1.07
CA LEU A 146 4.72 -21.81 0.18
C LEU A 146 4.99 -20.29 0.11
N PRO A 147 4.05 -19.44 0.55
CA PRO A 147 4.26 -17.99 0.59
C PRO A 147 5.48 -17.62 1.43
N GLY A 148 6.33 -16.73 0.93
CA GLY A 148 7.57 -16.31 1.58
C GLY A 148 8.69 -17.35 1.57
N SER A 149 8.50 -18.50 0.92
CA SER A 149 9.60 -19.47 0.71
C SER A 149 10.67 -18.89 -0.21
N ALA A 150 11.92 -19.33 -0.03
CA ALA A 150 13.03 -18.91 -0.90
C ALA A 150 12.72 -19.15 -2.39
N HIS A 151 12.04 -20.26 -2.71
CA HIS A 151 11.59 -20.56 -4.07
C HIS A 151 10.52 -19.57 -4.57
N GLY A 152 9.50 -19.28 -3.75
CA GLY A 152 8.46 -18.32 -4.12
C GLY A 152 9.00 -16.92 -4.35
N LEU A 153 9.90 -16.46 -3.48
CA LEU A 153 10.58 -15.17 -3.64
C LEU A 153 11.43 -15.14 -4.92
N ALA A 154 12.16 -16.23 -5.21
CA ALA A 154 12.97 -16.33 -6.42
C ALA A 154 12.11 -16.28 -7.69
N THR A 155 10.99 -17.00 -7.72
CA THR A 155 10.02 -16.96 -8.83
C THR A 155 9.41 -15.57 -8.99
N LEU A 156 9.00 -14.94 -7.89
CA LEU A 156 8.50 -13.56 -7.89
C LEU A 156 9.53 -12.60 -8.50
N ARG A 157 10.80 -12.72 -8.10
CA ARG A 157 11.87 -11.86 -8.65
C ARG A 157 12.00 -12.03 -10.16
N ARG A 158 12.09 -13.28 -10.64
CA ARG A 158 12.18 -13.59 -12.06
C ARG A 158 11.01 -12.97 -12.84
N ASP A 159 9.80 -13.18 -12.37
CA ASP A 159 8.59 -12.71 -13.07
C ASP A 159 8.49 -11.18 -13.07
N CYS A 160 8.90 -10.50 -12.00
CA CYS A 160 8.94 -9.03 -11.96
C CYS A 160 9.98 -8.46 -12.92
N LEU A 161 11.19 -9.06 -12.96
CA LEU A 161 12.24 -8.63 -13.87
C LEU A 161 11.81 -8.80 -15.33
N ILE A 162 11.21 -9.94 -15.69
CA ILE A 162 10.68 -10.14 -17.05
C ILE A 162 9.60 -9.11 -17.38
N ARG A 163 8.63 -8.91 -16.48
CA ARG A 163 7.54 -7.93 -16.67
C ARG A 163 8.09 -6.51 -16.89
N ASP A 164 9.07 -6.12 -16.08
CA ASP A 164 9.62 -4.77 -16.07
C ASP A 164 10.78 -4.60 -17.08
N LYS A 165 11.01 -5.60 -17.94
CA LYS A 165 12.11 -5.63 -18.93
C LYS A 165 13.48 -5.39 -18.30
N HIS A 166 13.72 -6.05 -17.16
CA HIS A 166 14.93 -5.96 -16.33
C HIS A 166 15.32 -4.53 -15.98
N ARG A 167 14.36 -3.60 -15.95
CA ARG A 167 14.60 -2.18 -15.66
C ARG A 167 13.92 -1.77 -14.38
N CYS A 168 14.56 -0.86 -13.66
CA CYS A 168 13.91 -0.13 -12.59
C CYS A 168 12.69 0.62 -13.16
N VAL A 169 11.52 0.42 -12.54
CA VAL A 169 10.26 1.06 -12.97
C VAL A 169 10.37 2.59 -12.93
N ILE A 170 11.23 3.15 -12.06
CA ILE A 170 11.40 4.60 -11.92
C ILE A 170 12.52 5.16 -12.80
N SER A 171 13.76 4.73 -12.58
CA SER A 171 14.92 5.30 -13.28
C SER A 171 15.16 4.72 -14.66
N ARG A 172 14.46 3.64 -15.02
CA ARG A 172 14.67 2.87 -16.25
C ARG A 172 16.06 2.26 -16.41
N LYS A 173 16.97 2.44 -15.43
CA LYS A 173 18.28 1.76 -15.38
C LYS A 173 18.10 0.24 -15.46
N PHE A 174 18.93 -0.41 -16.26
CA PHE A 174 18.90 -1.85 -16.54
C PHE A 174 19.63 -2.64 -15.46
N ASP A 175 19.17 -3.87 -15.19
CA ASP A 175 19.79 -4.78 -14.22
C ASP A 175 21.22 -5.12 -14.63
N GLU A 176 22.18 -4.67 -13.81
CA GLU A 176 23.61 -4.89 -14.05
C GLU A 176 23.98 -6.37 -14.09
N VAL A 177 23.32 -7.20 -13.26
CA VAL A 177 23.58 -8.65 -13.22
C VAL A 177 23.11 -9.32 -14.52
N GLU A 178 21.92 -8.97 -15.00
CA GLU A 178 21.40 -9.49 -16.27
C GLU A 178 22.25 -9.03 -17.44
N ALA A 179 22.69 -7.76 -17.45
CA ALA A 179 23.58 -7.24 -18.49
C ALA A 179 24.90 -8.02 -18.54
N ALA A 180 25.53 -8.25 -17.39
CA ALA A 180 26.77 -9.03 -17.29
C ALA A 180 26.60 -10.46 -17.83
N GLU A 181 25.49 -11.13 -17.50
CA GLU A 181 25.20 -12.47 -18.01
C GLU A 181 24.97 -12.50 -19.53
N ARG A 182 24.25 -11.51 -20.07
CA ARG A 182 24.04 -11.38 -21.53
C ARG A 182 25.34 -11.08 -22.26
N ILE A 183 26.19 -10.19 -21.73
CA ILE A 183 27.52 -9.89 -22.31
C ILE A 183 28.39 -11.15 -22.28
N ARG A 184 28.38 -11.92 -21.18
CA ARG A 184 29.14 -13.17 -21.09
C ARG A 184 28.66 -14.21 -22.10
N ARG A 185 27.36 -14.24 -22.41
CA ARG A 185 26.74 -15.21 -23.33
C ARG A 185 26.88 -14.82 -24.80
N ASP A 186 26.60 -13.56 -25.13
CA ASP A 186 26.40 -13.08 -26.50
C ASP A 186 27.54 -12.13 -26.96
N GLY A 187 28.47 -11.78 -26.07
CA GLY A 187 29.59 -10.89 -26.39
C GLY A 187 29.12 -9.50 -26.82
N ASP A 188 29.68 -9.03 -27.94
CA ASP A 188 29.37 -7.70 -28.48
C ASP A 188 27.91 -7.57 -28.94
N ASP A 189 27.26 -8.68 -29.31
CA ASP A 189 25.88 -8.71 -29.79
C ASP A 189 24.85 -8.75 -28.65
N ALA A 190 25.29 -8.65 -27.40
CA ALA A 190 24.42 -8.57 -26.24
C ALA A 190 23.51 -7.33 -26.30
N THR A 191 22.22 -7.54 -26.06
CA THR A 191 21.17 -6.52 -26.12
C THR A 191 20.28 -6.52 -24.87
N ASP A 192 19.65 -5.38 -24.59
CA ASP A 192 18.56 -5.30 -23.62
C ASP A 192 17.28 -5.98 -24.15
N ASP A 193 16.21 -6.00 -23.35
CA ASP A 193 14.91 -6.57 -23.76
C ASP A 193 14.20 -5.80 -24.89
N GLU A 194 14.72 -4.64 -25.28
CA GLU A 194 14.18 -3.79 -26.34
C GLU A 194 15.04 -3.86 -27.62
N GLY A 195 16.11 -4.66 -27.62
CA GLY A 195 17.01 -4.87 -28.75
C GLY A 195 18.12 -3.83 -28.87
N HIS A 196 18.30 -2.95 -27.88
CA HIS A 196 19.41 -2.02 -27.85
C HIS A 196 20.69 -2.76 -27.44
N ARG A 197 21.72 -2.69 -28.29
CA ARG A 197 23.03 -3.27 -27.98
C ARG A 197 23.68 -2.53 -26.82
N PHE A 198 24.26 -3.29 -25.89
CA PHE A 198 25.03 -2.71 -24.79
C PHE A 198 26.30 -1.99 -25.28
N VAL A 199 26.74 -2.26 -26.53
CA VAL A 199 28.00 -1.77 -27.09
C VAL A 199 27.81 -0.85 -28.31
N ALA A 200 26.60 -0.37 -28.62
CA ALA A 200 26.39 0.58 -29.70
C ALA A 200 25.74 1.88 -29.20
N LEU A 201 26.56 2.93 -29.07
CA LEU A 201 26.19 4.33 -28.84
C LEU A 201 25.82 4.71 -27.40
N GLY A 202 26.82 4.72 -26.51
CA GLY A 202 26.83 5.66 -25.38
C GLY A 202 25.91 5.32 -24.22
N MET A 203 25.69 4.04 -23.91
CA MET A 203 25.18 3.73 -22.57
C MET A 203 26.30 3.98 -21.56
N GLU A 204 26.14 5.03 -20.77
CA GLU A 204 27.11 5.41 -19.74
C GLU A 204 27.03 4.40 -18.58
N PRO A 205 28.04 4.32 -17.70
CA PRO A 205 27.96 3.53 -16.47
C PRO A 205 26.69 3.81 -15.65
N ASP A 206 26.08 4.97 -15.87
CA ASP A 206 24.82 5.36 -15.26
C ASP A 206 23.57 4.65 -15.80
N ASP A 207 23.62 3.92 -16.92
CA ASP A 207 22.46 3.22 -17.48
C ASP A 207 22.18 1.85 -16.84
N PHE A 208 23.15 1.33 -16.08
CA PHE A 208 23.02 0.09 -15.33
C PHE A 208 22.91 0.36 -13.83
N ALA A 209 22.22 -0.53 -13.12
CA ALA A 209 22.19 -0.53 -11.67
C ALA A 209 21.75 -1.89 -11.13
N ASP A 210 22.17 -2.19 -9.91
CA ASP A 210 21.53 -3.23 -9.11
C ASP A 210 20.04 -2.92 -8.91
N VAL A 211 19.21 -3.88 -9.30
CA VAL A 211 17.76 -3.83 -9.09
C VAL A 211 17.29 -4.85 -8.06
N GLU A 212 16.26 -4.44 -7.34
CA GLU A 212 15.62 -5.11 -6.24
C GLU A 212 14.13 -5.28 -6.57
N VAL A 213 13.48 -6.31 -6.02
CA VAL A 213 12.04 -6.48 -6.15
C VAL A 213 11.39 -6.14 -4.82
N ALA A 214 10.55 -5.11 -4.85
CA ALA A 214 9.90 -4.52 -3.69
C ALA A 214 8.41 -4.87 -3.70
N HIS A 215 7.91 -5.52 -2.65
CA HIS A 215 6.46 -5.72 -2.49
C HIS A 215 5.75 -4.36 -2.30
N ILE A 216 4.56 -4.22 -2.89
CA ILE A 216 3.68 -3.04 -2.76
C ILE A 216 2.97 -3.10 -1.40
N LEU A 217 2.26 -4.19 -1.14
CA LEU A 217 1.74 -4.55 0.17
C LEU A 217 2.69 -5.55 0.83
N PRO A 218 3.27 -5.23 2.00
CA PRO A 218 4.29 -6.06 2.64
C PRO A 218 3.81 -7.46 2.95
N HIS A 219 4.70 -8.43 2.75
CA HIS A 219 4.48 -9.84 3.07
C HIS A 219 4.02 -10.08 4.52
N SER A 220 4.47 -9.25 5.47
CA SER A 220 4.10 -9.34 6.89
C SER A 220 2.60 -9.22 7.17
N LEU A 221 1.81 -8.69 6.23
CA LEU A 221 0.34 -8.69 6.34
C LEU A 221 -0.25 -10.10 6.23
N MET A 222 0.48 -11.03 5.61
CA MET A 222 0.01 -12.37 5.27
C MET A 222 0.82 -13.49 5.95
N SER A 223 1.96 -13.17 6.58
CA SER A 223 2.83 -14.16 7.23
C SER A 223 2.13 -14.89 8.39
N HIS A 224 1.86 -16.19 8.20
CA HIS A 224 1.47 -17.09 9.28
C HIS A 224 2.72 -17.51 10.07
N GLU A 225 3.36 -16.57 10.75
CA GLU A 225 4.43 -16.95 11.68
C GLU A 225 3.77 -17.68 12.87
N GLY A 226 4.18 -18.91 13.12
CA GLY A 226 3.69 -19.70 14.25
C GLY A 226 4.10 -19.07 15.58
N ASN A 227 3.21 -19.12 16.58
CA ASN A 227 3.42 -18.65 17.94
C ASN A 227 3.66 -17.12 18.07
N VAL A 228 2.80 -16.33 17.44
CA VAL A 228 2.88 -14.87 17.57
C VAL A 228 2.27 -14.40 18.89
N ASP A 229 3.00 -13.52 19.56
CA ASP A 229 2.52 -12.51 20.51
C ASP A 229 1.15 -11.94 20.09
N VAL A 230 0.20 -11.91 21.03
CA VAL A 230 -1.20 -11.47 20.83
C VAL A 230 -1.24 -10.05 20.25
N ASP A 231 -0.28 -9.21 20.64
CA ASP A 231 -0.19 -7.82 20.19
C ASP A 231 0.08 -7.71 18.68
N LYS A 232 0.96 -8.56 18.14
CA LYS A 232 1.27 -8.59 16.70
C LYS A 232 0.11 -9.16 15.88
N GLN A 233 -0.61 -10.16 16.40
CA GLN A 233 -1.82 -10.67 15.73
C GLN A 233 -2.91 -9.59 15.66
N THR A 234 -3.08 -8.85 16.76
CA THR A 234 -4.02 -7.73 16.84
C THR A 234 -3.63 -6.62 15.87
N ALA A 235 -2.36 -6.20 15.85
CA ALA A 235 -1.85 -5.20 14.92
C ALA A 235 -2.06 -5.61 13.45
N ARG A 236 -1.81 -6.87 13.11
CA ARG A 236 -2.06 -7.42 11.78
C ARG A 236 -3.55 -7.41 11.42
N ARG A 237 -4.42 -7.83 12.33
CA ARG A 237 -5.88 -7.81 12.12
C ARG A 237 -6.39 -6.40 11.89
N ASN A 238 -5.92 -5.44 12.70
CA ASN A 238 -6.27 -4.02 12.54
C ASN A 238 -5.77 -3.48 11.19
N ALA A 239 -4.54 -3.80 10.80
CA ALA A 239 -3.99 -3.38 9.51
C ALA A 239 -4.82 -3.91 8.34
N LEU A 240 -5.24 -5.19 8.39
CA LEU A 240 -6.09 -5.79 7.36
C LEU A 240 -7.49 -5.15 7.34
N ALA A 241 -8.10 -4.89 8.49
CA ALA A 241 -9.40 -4.25 8.54
C ALA A 241 -9.37 -2.80 8.01
N ILE A 242 -8.29 -2.06 8.28
CA ILE A 242 -8.06 -0.72 7.71
C ILE A 242 -7.84 -0.82 6.20
N LEU A 243 -7.13 -1.85 5.72
CA LEU A 243 -6.92 -2.08 4.30
C LEU A 243 -8.24 -2.38 3.57
N ASP A 244 -9.08 -3.24 4.13
CA ASP A 244 -10.41 -3.57 3.59
C ASP A 244 -11.34 -2.35 3.56
N MET A 245 -11.20 -1.43 4.52
CA MET A 245 -11.89 -0.13 4.48
C MET A 245 -11.45 0.73 3.28
N PHE A 246 -10.17 0.72 2.90
CA PHE A 246 -9.66 1.50 1.77
C PHE A 246 -10.02 0.91 0.41
N ASP A 247 -10.01 -0.41 0.29
CA ASP A 247 -10.29 -1.12 -0.96
C ASP A 247 -10.91 -2.48 -0.69
N VAL A 248 -12.23 -2.58 -0.83
CA VAL A 248 -12.96 -3.82 -0.57
C VAL A 248 -12.49 -4.91 -1.52
N GLY A 249 -12.08 -6.05 -0.96
CA GLY A 249 -11.62 -7.22 -1.72
C GLY A 249 -10.12 -7.22 -2.02
N VAL A 250 -9.37 -6.16 -1.67
CA VAL A 250 -7.90 -6.10 -1.83
C VAL A 250 -7.19 -7.25 -1.12
N ARG A 251 -7.75 -7.74 -0.01
CA ARG A 251 -7.20 -8.88 0.73
C ARG A 251 -7.06 -10.13 -0.14
N HIS A 252 -8.02 -10.42 -1.03
CA HIS A 252 -7.93 -11.57 -1.93
C HIS A 252 -6.74 -11.48 -2.91
N LEU A 253 -6.28 -10.27 -3.22
CA LEU A 253 -5.12 -10.02 -4.07
C LEU A 253 -3.80 -10.39 -3.39
N ILE A 254 -3.79 -10.51 -2.06
CA ILE A 254 -2.60 -10.85 -1.28
C ILE A 254 -2.76 -12.15 -0.48
N GLU A 255 -3.87 -12.86 -0.57
CA GLU A 255 -4.09 -14.11 0.19
C GLU A 255 -3.23 -15.30 -0.25
N GLY A 256 -2.64 -15.98 0.74
CA GLY A 256 -1.83 -17.17 0.52
C GLY A 256 -0.70 -16.91 -0.49
N PRO A 257 -0.60 -17.68 -1.58
CA PRO A 257 0.44 -17.49 -2.59
C PRO A 257 0.29 -16.18 -3.39
N ASN A 258 -0.84 -15.48 -3.28
CA ASN A 258 -1.08 -14.25 -4.03
C ASN A 258 -0.21 -13.09 -3.53
N VAL A 259 0.26 -13.12 -2.28
CA VAL A 259 1.17 -12.11 -1.72
C VAL A 259 2.48 -11.99 -2.52
N ASP A 260 2.94 -13.10 -3.08
CA ASP A 260 4.17 -13.22 -3.86
C ASP A 260 3.89 -13.28 -5.37
N ARG A 261 2.85 -12.58 -5.84
CA ARG A 261 2.60 -12.37 -7.27
C ARG A 261 3.23 -11.07 -7.76
N PRO A 262 3.63 -11.00 -9.04
CA PRO A 262 4.13 -9.76 -9.64
C PRO A 262 3.14 -8.58 -9.50
N THR A 263 1.83 -8.85 -9.46
CA THR A 263 0.81 -7.81 -9.23
C THR A 263 0.97 -7.05 -7.92
N ASN A 264 1.67 -7.62 -6.93
CA ASN A 264 1.98 -7.01 -5.64
C ASN A 264 3.47 -6.62 -5.50
N ALA A 265 4.23 -6.48 -6.60
CA ALA A 265 5.64 -6.13 -6.51
C ALA A 265 6.15 -5.28 -7.70
N LEU A 266 7.23 -4.54 -7.46
CA LEU A 266 7.86 -3.61 -8.40
C LEU A 266 9.38 -3.82 -8.44
N THR A 267 9.97 -3.75 -9.64
CA THR A 267 11.43 -3.71 -9.81
C THR A 267 11.95 -2.28 -9.59
N LEU A 268 12.80 -2.08 -8.59
CA LEU A 268 13.34 -0.77 -8.19
C LEU A 268 14.85 -0.85 -7.93
N THR A 269 15.61 0.22 -8.18
CA THR A 269 16.96 0.29 -7.62
C THR A 269 16.90 0.50 -6.11
N SER A 270 17.97 0.14 -5.39
CA SER A 270 18.02 0.23 -3.92
C SER A 270 17.64 1.61 -3.36
N GLN A 271 18.02 2.69 -4.05
CA GLN A 271 17.64 4.06 -3.65
C GLN A 271 16.12 4.28 -3.74
N TYR A 272 15.51 3.87 -4.85
CA TYR A 272 14.08 4.06 -5.06
C TYR A 272 13.24 3.11 -4.21
N HIS A 273 13.72 1.89 -3.97
CA HIS A 273 13.10 0.98 -3.02
C HIS A 273 13.02 1.60 -1.61
N LYS A 274 14.11 2.17 -1.10
CA LYS A 274 14.13 2.89 0.19
C LYS A 274 13.16 4.07 0.21
N ARG A 275 13.07 4.84 -0.88
CA ARG A 275 12.14 5.98 -0.99
C ARG A 275 10.68 5.53 -1.07
N PHE A 276 10.38 4.48 -1.81
CA PHE A 276 9.06 3.88 -1.91
C PHE A 276 8.62 3.34 -0.53
N GLY A 277 9.43 2.49 0.10
CA GLY A 277 9.11 1.90 1.40
C GLY A 277 9.01 2.92 2.55
N SER A 278 9.61 4.11 2.40
CA SER A 278 9.50 5.21 3.36
C SER A 278 8.37 6.21 3.06
N PHE A 279 7.52 5.91 2.06
CA PHE A 279 6.43 6.75 1.56
C PHE A 279 6.89 8.12 1.04
N ARG A 280 8.12 8.20 0.52
CA ARG A 280 8.65 9.41 -0.13
C ARG A 280 8.42 9.41 -1.64
N THR A 281 8.16 8.25 -2.23
CA THR A 281 7.84 8.09 -3.65
C THR A 281 6.62 7.19 -3.76
N PHE A 282 5.70 7.53 -4.64
CA PHE A 282 4.46 6.77 -4.85
C PHE A 282 4.09 6.74 -6.33
N PHE A 283 3.21 5.80 -6.66
CA PHE A 283 2.77 5.51 -8.02
C PHE A 283 1.29 5.81 -8.12
N LEU A 284 0.89 6.46 -9.21
CA LEU A 284 -0.49 6.70 -9.56
C LEU A 284 -0.83 5.88 -10.79
N GLU A 285 -2.00 5.25 -10.77
CA GLU A 285 -2.48 4.45 -11.89
C GLU A 285 -2.65 5.28 -13.17
N THR A 286 -2.54 4.59 -14.29
CA THR A 286 -2.91 5.13 -15.61
C THR A 286 -3.95 4.21 -16.25
N ALA A 287 -4.41 4.53 -17.46
CA ALA A 287 -5.33 3.66 -18.20
C ALA A 287 -4.68 2.33 -18.63
N GLU A 288 -3.35 2.26 -18.67
CA GLU A 288 -2.61 1.09 -19.12
C GLU A 288 -2.13 0.23 -17.94
N PRO A 289 -2.32 -1.10 -17.99
CA PRO A 289 -1.79 -2.00 -16.98
C PRO A 289 -0.28 -1.88 -16.84
N HIS A 290 0.21 -1.91 -15.60
CA HIS A 290 1.63 -1.79 -15.27
C HIS A 290 2.32 -0.50 -15.72
N THR A 291 1.54 0.51 -16.10
CA THR A 291 2.02 1.86 -16.41
C THR A 291 1.56 2.81 -15.32
N TYR A 292 2.50 3.59 -14.80
CA TYR A 292 2.27 4.44 -13.63
C TYR A 292 2.82 5.84 -13.84
N ARG A 293 2.09 6.84 -13.33
CA ARG A 293 2.66 8.17 -13.11
C ARG A 293 3.38 8.17 -11.76
N ILE A 294 4.67 8.48 -11.78
CA ILE A 294 5.50 8.48 -10.58
C ILE A 294 5.53 9.89 -10.00
N ASP A 295 5.36 9.99 -8.69
CA ASP A 295 5.43 11.27 -7.97
C ASP A 295 6.17 11.08 -6.64
N SER A 296 6.64 12.16 -6.03
CA SER A 296 7.43 12.08 -4.81
C SER A 296 7.19 13.25 -3.87
N LEU A 297 7.17 12.94 -2.57
CA LEU A 297 7.18 13.91 -1.49
C LEU A 297 8.62 14.38 -1.28
N ALA A 298 9.11 15.23 -2.18
CA ALA A 298 10.35 15.95 -1.96
C ALA A 298 10.07 17.18 -1.09
N ALA A 299 10.81 17.34 0.02
CA ALA A 299 11.30 18.68 0.32
C ALA A 299 12.22 19.07 -0.86
N PRO A 300 12.20 20.32 -1.36
CA PRO A 300 12.97 20.70 -2.54
C PRO A 300 14.46 20.52 -2.21
N LEU A 301 15.03 19.41 -2.66
CA LEU A 301 16.45 19.13 -2.51
C LEU A 301 17.01 18.84 -3.91
N LEU A 302 17.53 19.93 -4.45
CA LEU A 302 18.51 20.07 -5.53
C LEU A 302 17.97 19.91 -6.96
N ARG A 303 17.78 21.09 -7.58
CA ARG A 303 18.04 21.32 -9.01
C ARG A 303 19.51 21.08 -9.31
#